data_AF-A0A8J7RFY6-F1
#
_entry.id   AF-A0A8J7RFY6-F1
#
_cell.length_a   1.000
_cell.length_b   1.000
_cell.length_c   1.000
_cell.angle_alpha   90.00
_cell.angle_beta   90.00
_cell.angle_gamma   90.00
#
_symmetry.space_group_name_H-M   'P 1'
#
loop_
_entity.id
_entity.type
_entity.pdbx_description
1 polymer ?
#
loop_
_entity_poly.entity_id
_entity_poly.type
_entity_poly.pdbx_seq_one_letter_code
_entity_poly.pdbx_strand_id
1 'polypeptide(L)'
;MASIVSAIAVWLQEWAAVISGLGSIALTAGLVYLYSRQTSIQEDQQDLLRRELNREVRQGHTETLRKRIRAWHGDIDEIGVEEGGGWFSDETNLPKVTGVDVEPAPPLVNVIGQNVEFRVVPEALEDDRYLQDLLENHAHDLRGLKEDIEQQYEEFDRAREAFYEAYSGGPTVETEEYTLQPRRAFTEWVFKRAVLLNRKQREREKQKMKDIVESRLKGTNSADPNSGEKYYSASGVEDRGPATYEASAVSGDYDDIEENEEEIDSRLVEIHWNAIDEIGDGELYDHAVEAACILDEMAESVEELKAKLVEHEGHPIYLEDCEYLEEVTL
;
A
#
# COMPACT_ATOMS: atom_id res chain seq x y z
N MET A 1 97.80 36.89 22.99
CA MET A 1 96.58 36.09 23.26
C MET A 1 95.52 36.83 24.09
N ALA A 2 95.84 37.88 24.87
CA ALA A 2 94.85 38.59 25.69
C ALA A 2 93.90 39.55 24.92
N SER A 3 94.19 39.92 23.66
CA SER A 3 93.41 40.96 22.96
C SER A 3 92.29 40.43 22.04
N ILE A 4 92.31 39.14 21.70
CA ILE A 4 91.25 38.52 20.86
C ILE A 4 90.06 38.11 21.75
N VAL A 5 90.34 37.61 22.95
CA VAL A 5 89.31 37.21 23.93
C VAL A 5 88.52 38.44 24.42
N SER A 6 89.18 39.60 24.60
CA SER A 6 88.48 40.83 24.98
C SER A 6 87.64 41.40 23.83
N ALA A 7 88.12 41.31 22.59
CA ALA A 7 87.36 41.75 21.41
C ALA A 7 86.12 40.88 21.17
N ILE A 8 86.23 39.55 21.35
CA ILE A 8 85.11 38.62 21.26
C ILE A 8 84.11 38.85 22.41
N ALA A 9 84.58 39.15 23.62
CA ALA A 9 83.72 39.44 24.76
C ALA A 9 82.94 40.75 24.58
N VAL A 10 83.58 41.82 24.09
CA VAL A 10 82.92 43.10 23.79
C VAL A 10 81.93 42.95 22.63
N TRP A 11 82.32 42.22 21.58
CA TRP A 11 81.42 41.92 20.46
C TRP A 11 80.21 41.09 20.92
N LEU A 12 80.41 40.05 21.75
CA LEU A 12 79.31 39.28 22.33
C LEU A 12 78.43 40.11 23.25
N GLN A 13 78.97 41.09 23.98
CA GLN A 13 78.21 41.92 24.90
C GLN A 13 77.41 43.01 24.18
N GLU A 14 77.94 43.57 23.09
CA GLU A 14 77.21 44.48 22.19
C GLU A 14 76.14 43.74 21.37
N TRP A 15 76.43 42.52 20.90
CA TRP A 15 75.49 41.72 20.13
C TRP A 15 74.56 40.87 20.99
N ALA A 16 74.79 40.68 22.29
CA ALA A 16 73.91 39.87 23.15
C ALA A 16 72.49 40.44 23.20
N ALA A 17 72.33 41.77 23.22
CA ALA A 17 71.02 42.42 23.16
C ALA A 17 70.36 42.30 21.78
N VAL A 18 71.16 42.24 20.71
CA VAL A 18 70.70 42.06 19.33
C VAL A 18 70.33 40.60 19.05
N ILE A 19 71.09 39.65 19.59
CA ILE A 19 70.86 38.20 19.48
C ILE A 19 69.70 37.79 20.38
N SER A 20 69.55 38.37 21.57
CA SER A 20 68.37 38.14 22.42
C SER A 20 67.11 38.80 21.84
N GLY A 21 67.23 39.99 21.25
CA GLY A 21 66.12 40.68 20.56
C GLY A 21 65.69 40.00 19.26
N LEU A 22 66.63 39.63 18.38
CA LEU A 22 66.34 38.92 17.13
C LEU A 22 65.95 37.46 17.35
N GLY A 23 66.57 36.78 18.32
CA GLY A 23 66.19 35.42 18.73
C GLY A 23 64.79 35.39 19.33
N SER A 24 64.44 36.42 20.11
CA SER A 24 63.07 36.64 20.59
C SER A 24 62.10 36.81 19.44
N ILE A 25 62.37 37.72 18.49
CA ILE A 25 61.49 37.99 17.33
C ILE A 25 61.32 36.75 16.45
N ALA A 26 62.39 35.99 16.20
CA ALA A 26 62.33 34.75 15.42
C ALA A 26 61.50 33.68 16.14
N LEU A 27 61.60 33.59 17.47
CA LEU A 27 60.79 32.68 18.29
C LEU A 27 59.31 33.11 18.32
N THR A 28 59.00 34.40 18.45
CA THR A 28 57.61 34.88 18.38
C THR A 28 57.02 34.69 16.99
N ALA A 29 57.78 34.97 15.92
CA ALA A 29 57.32 34.72 14.56
C ALA A 29 57.11 33.21 14.30
N GLY A 30 58.00 32.36 14.81
CA GLY A 30 57.85 30.91 14.76
C GLY A 30 56.62 30.41 15.53
N LEU A 31 56.36 30.98 16.72
CA LEU A 31 55.16 30.68 17.52
C LEU A 31 53.88 31.14 16.83
N VAL A 32 53.86 32.34 16.23
CA VAL A 32 52.70 32.84 15.47
C VAL A 32 52.45 31.97 14.23
N TYR A 33 53.51 31.55 13.52
CA TYR A 33 53.40 30.63 12.40
C TYR A 33 52.88 29.26 12.82
N LEU A 34 53.40 28.70 13.92
CA LEU A 34 52.92 27.42 14.47
C LEU A 34 51.48 27.52 14.95
N TYR A 35 51.10 28.62 15.58
CA TYR A 35 49.73 28.87 16.03
C TYR A 35 48.78 29.00 14.84
N SER A 36 49.15 29.79 13.82
CA SER A 36 48.41 29.92 12.55
C SER A 36 48.21 28.57 11.85
N ARG A 37 49.25 27.74 11.82
CA ARG A 37 49.20 26.40 11.23
C ARG A 37 48.34 25.45 12.07
N GLN A 38 48.37 25.59 13.40
CA GLN A 38 47.51 24.81 14.29
C GLN A 38 46.04 25.20 14.12
N THR A 39 45.72 26.49 13.97
CA THR A 39 44.36 26.95 13.68
C THR A 39 43.86 26.46 12.33
N SER A 40 44.68 26.50 11.26
CA SER A 40 44.23 25.98 9.96
C SER A 40 43.97 24.47 10.00
N ILE A 41 44.81 23.71 10.71
CA ILE A 41 44.60 22.27 10.89
C ILE A 41 43.32 21.99 11.69
N GLN A 42 43.00 22.82 12.69
CA GLN A 42 41.76 22.69 13.45
C GLN A 42 40.52 23.02 12.61
N GLU A 43 40.59 24.06 11.78
CA GLU A 43 39.53 24.42 10.83
C GLU A 43 39.31 23.31 9.80
N ASP A 44 40.39 22.77 9.20
CA ASP A 44 40.32 21.66 8.26
C ASP A 44 39.74 20.38 8.90
N GLN A 45 40.09 20.10 10.16
CA GLN A 45 39.53 18.97 10.91
C GLN A 45 38.04 19.16 11.22
N GLN A 46 37.61 20.37 11.57
CA GLN A 46 36.19 20.68 11.79
C GLN A 46 35.39 20.56 10.50
N ASP A 47 35.92 21.02 9.38
CA ASP A 47 35.26 20.91 8.07
C ASP A 47 35.17 19.45 7.59
N LEU A 48 36.21 18.66 7.80
CA LEU A 48 36.18 17.22 7.48
C LEU A 48 35.18 16.48 8.37
N LEU A 49 35.17 16.74 9.68
CA LEU A 49 34.20 16.15 10.61
C LEU A 49 32.76 16.53 10.24
N ARG A 50 32.51 17.79 9.87
CA ARG A 50 31.19 18.23 9.38
C ARG A 50 30.78 17.51 8.11
N ARG A 51 31.71 17.32 7.16
CA ARG A 51 31.44 16.58 5.91
C ARG A 51 31.17 15.09 6.17
N GLU A 52 31.91 14.46 7.07
CA GLU A 52 31.70 13.06 7.45
C GLU A 52 30.38 12.89 8.20
N LEU A 53 30.08 13.74 9.19
CA LEU A 53 28.81 13.74 9.91
C LEU A 53 27.63 13.94 8.95
N ASN A 54 27.71 14.94 8.06
CA ASN A 54 26.67 15.15 7.04
C ASN A 54 26.50 13.95 6.11
N ARG A 55 27.59 13.22 5.82
CA ARG A 55 27.52 12.00 5.00
C ARG A 55 26.84 10.86 5.75
N GLU A 56 27.18 10.63 7.02
CA GLU A 56 26.58 9.59 7.85
C GLU A 56 25.09 9.87 8.08
N VAL A 57 24.70 11.12 8.39
CA VAL A 57 23.30 11.49 8.58
C VAL A 57 22.50 11.29 7.29
N ARG A 58 23.04 11.71 6.14
CA ARG A 58 22.40 11.47 4.82
C ARG A 58 22.26 9.99 4.51
N GLN A 59 23.27 9.18 4.84
CA GLN A 59 23.21 7.72 4.68
C GLN A 59 22.15 7.10 5.58
N GLY A 60 22.11 7.44 6.86
CA GLY A 60 21.09 6.93 7.79
C GLY A 60 19.68 7.35 7.42
N HIS A 61 19.50 8.58 6.94
CA HIS A 61 18.23 9.07 6.41
C HIS A 61 17.79 8.29 5.16
N THR A 62 18.69 8.15 4.18
CA THR A 62 18.47 7.34 2.96
C THR A 62 18.10 5.89 3.28
N GLU A 63 18.78 5.26 4.24
CA GLU A 63 18.46 3.90 4.70
C GLU A 63 17.08 3.81 5.37
N THR A 64 16.68 4.86 6.09
CA THR A 64 15.36 4.92 6.72
C THR A 64 14.26 5.04 5.67
N LEU A 65 14.42 5.91 4.66
CA LEU A 65 13.49 6.01 3.54
C LEU A 65 13.37 4.68 2.78
N ARG A 66 14.49 4.01 2.50
CA ARG A 66 14.48 2.66 1.89
C ARG A 66 13.72 1.63 2.73
N LYS A 67 13.87 1.65 4.06
CA LYS A 67 13.11 0.76 4.95
C LYS A 67 11.61 1.03 4.86
N ARG A 68 11.18 2.28 4.64
CA ARG A 68 9.76 2.62 4.45
C ARG A 68 9.24 2.17 3.10
N ILE A 69 10.02 2.35 2.03
CA ILE A 69 9.70 1.81 0.70
C ILE A 69 9.52 0.28 0.77
N ARG A 70 10.44 -0.44 1.43
CA ARG A 70 10.31 -1.89 1.67
C ARG A 70 9.07 -2.24 2.48
N ALA A 71 8.78 -1.49 3.53
CA ALA A 71 7.59 -1.75 4.34
C ALA A 71 6.28 -1.53 3.55
N TRP A 72 6.26 -0.54 2.64
CA TRP A 72 5.11 -0.27 1.76
C TRP A 72 4.99 -1.30 0.63
N HIS A 73 6.10 -1.69 0.00
CA HIS A 73 6.07 -2.69 -1.08
C HIS A 73 5.78 -4.11 -0.56
N GLY A 74 6.36 -4.51 0.58
CA GLY A 74 6.46 -5.91 0.99
C GLY A 74 7.89 -6.45 0.80
N ASP A 75 8.09 -7.77 0.84
CA ASP A 75 9.44 -8.36 0.80
C ASP A 75 10.09 -8.19 -0.59
N ILE A 76 10.90 -7.12 -0.77
CA ILE A 76 11.56 -6.77 -2.04
C ILE A 76 12.73 -7.72 -2.35
N ASP A 77 13.25 -8.45 -1.35
CA ASP A 77 14.44 -9.31 -1.47
C ASP A 77 14.19 -10.59 -2.33
N GLU A 78 12.95 -10.85 -2.81
CA GLU A 78 12.60 -11.94 -3.76
C GLU A 78 12.71 -11.54 -5.25
N ILE A 79 13.04 -10.29 -5.59
CA ILE A 79 13.25 -9.88 -6.99
C ILE A 79 14.71 -10.20 -7.39
N GLY A 80 15.03 -11.47 -7.68
CA GLY A 80 16.38 -11.79 -8.15
C GLY A 80 16.85 -13.23 -8.41
N VAL A 81 16.09 -14.30 -8.13
CA VAL A 81 16.49 -15.71 -8.40
C VAL A 81 15.18 -16.53 -8.52
N GLU A 82 14.79 -17.28 -9.56
CA GLU A 82 15.49 -18.18 -10.48
C GLU A 82 14.62 -18.43 -11.75
N GLU A 83 15.26 -18.75 -12.88
CA GLU A 83 14.62 -19.34 -14.07
C GLU A 83 14.04 -20.72 -13.72
N GLY A 84 12.71 -20.84 -13.65
CA GLY A 84 12.01 -22.13 -13.68
C GLY A 84 11.21 -22.49 -12.43
N GLY A 85 10.10 -21.79 -12.19
CA GLY A 85 9.08 -22.18 -11.21
C GLY A 85 7.80 -21.39 -11.46
N GLY A 86 6.65 -22.04 -11.56
CA GLY A 86 5.40 -21.43 -11.99
C GLY A 86 4.74 -20.53 -10.95
N TRP A 87 4.18 -19.41 -11.43
CA TRP A 87 3.03 -18.65 -10.92
C TRP A 87 3.14 -18.13 -9.46
N PHE A 88 3.74 -16.95 -9.32
CA PHE A 88 3.51 -15.91 -8.29
C PHE A 88 3.48 -16.33 -6.81
N SER A 89 4.59 -16.18 -6.09
CA SER A 89 4.57 -15.78 -4.67
C SER A 89 4.56 -14.25 -4.63
N ASP A 90 3.41 -13.67 -4.29
CA ASP A 90 3.03 -12.27 -4.54
C ASP A 90 2.66 -11.56 -3.22
N GLU A 91 3.40 -11.81 -2.13
CA GLU A 91 3.16 -11.16 -0.83
C GLU A 91 3.68 -9.70 -0.85
N THR A 92 2.97 -8.85 -1.58
CA THR A 92 3.15 -7.39 -1.53
C THR A 92 2.23 -6.77 -0.47
N ASN A 93 2.63 -5.62 0.07
CA ASN A 93 1.82 -4.81 0.98
C ASN A 93 1.03 -3.71 0.24
N LEU A 94 0.70 -3.97 -1.02
CA LEU A 94 -0.05 -3.07 -1.91
C LEU A 94 -1.54 -3.46 -1.95
N PRO A 95 -2.43 -2.55 -2.38
CA PRO A 95 -3.80 -2.90 -2.71
C PRO A 95 -3.85 -4.00 -3.77
N LYS A 96 -4.86 -4.86 -3.68
CA LYS A 96 -5.04 -5.96 -4.62
C LYS A 96 -6.32 -5.77 -5.41
N VAL A 97 -6.16 -5.50 -6.70
CA VAL A 97 -7.27 -5.47 -7.64
C VAL A 97 -7.63 -6.90 -8.03
N THR A 98 -8.84 -7.32 -7.67
CA THR A 98 -9.41 -8.60 -8.09
C THR A 98 -10.16 -8.45 -9.42
N GLY A 99 -10.67 -9.56 -9.94
CA GLY A 99 -11.49 -9.53 -11.16
C GLY A 99 -12.79 -8.71 -11.03
N VAL A 100 -13.24 -8.37 -9.81
CA VAL A 100 -14.56 -7.77 -9.55
C VAL A 100 -14.61 -6.69 -8.47
N ASP A 101 -13.52 -6.51 -7.74
CA ASP A 101 -13.47 -5.74 -6.51
C ASP A 101 -12.02 -5.40 -6.18
N VAL A 102 -11.81 -4.61 -5.13
CA VAL A 102 -10.49 -4.17 -4.70
C VAL A 102 -10.33 -4.41 -3.22
N GLU A 103 -9.25 -5.08 -2.86
CA GLU A 103 -8.82 -5.22 -1.48
C GLU A 103 -7.81 -4.11 -1.14
N PRO A 104 -7.92 -3.45 0.02
CA PRO A 104 -6.95 -2.46 0.47
C PRO A 104 -5.57 -3.08 0.74
N ALA A 105 -4.57 -2.22 0.90
CA ALA A 105 -3.25 -2.63 1.37
C ALA A 105 -3.38 -3.39 2.70
N PRO A 106 -2.80 -4.60 2.82
CA PRO A 106 -2.93 -5.40 4.02
C PRO A 106 -2.25 -4.70 5.21
N PRO A 107 -2.80 -4.81 6.43
CA PRO A 107 -2.18 -4.21 7.59
C PRO A 107 -0.88 -4.95 7.93
N LEU A 108 0.17 -4.20 8.29
CA LEU A 108 1.45 -4.79 8.73
C LEU A 108 1.33 -5.59 10.04
N VAL A 109 0.24 -5.39 10.78
CA VAL A 109 -0.11 -6.13 11.99
C VAL A 109 -1.56 -6.56 11.87
N ASN A 110 -1.83 -7.86 11.99
CA ASN A 110 -3.20 -8.38 11.97
C ASN A 110 -3.98 -7.88 13.20
N VAL A 111 -4.84 -6.87 13.01
CA VAL A 111 -5.82 -6.42 14.00
C VAL A 111 -7.18 -6.99 13.63
N ILE A 112 -7.66 -7.96 14.40
CA ILE A 112 -8.96 -8.59 14.17
C ILE A 112 -10.07 -7.60 14.56
N GLY A 113 -10.91 -7.20 13.60
CA GLY A 113 -12.20 -6.54 13.86
C GLY A 113 -12.34 -5.07 13.48
N GLN A 114 -11.46 -4.50 12.65
CA GLN A 114 -11.66 -3.14 12.09
C GLN A 114 -12.42 -3.19 10.75
N ASN A 115 -13.32 -2.21 10.54
CA ASN A 115 -13.80 -1.86 9.21
C ASN A 115 -12.59 -1.42 8.40
N VAL A 116 -12.29 -2.15 7.31
CA VAL A 116 -11.13 -1.86 6.49
C VAL A 116 -11.53 -0.80 5.48
N GLU A 117 -11.29 0.46 5.83
CA GLU A 117 -11.31 1.56 4.87
C GLU A 117 -10.28 1.30 3.77
N PHE A 118 -10.57 1.73 2.54
CA PHE A 118 -9.62 1.54 1.46
C PHE A 118 -8.37 2.39 1.65
N ARG A 119 -7.20 1.77 1.54
CA ARG A 119 -5.90 2.42 1.75
C ARG A 119 -4.89 1.87 0.75
N VAL A 120 -4.10 2.77 0.16
CA VAL A 120 -3.00 2.42 -0.76
C VAL A 120 -1.71 2.10 -0.01
N VAL A 121 -1.57 2.68 1.17
CA VAL A 121 -0.45 2.48 2.08
C VAL A 121 -0.96 1.65 3.27
N PRO A 122 -0.17 0.70 3.80
CA PRO A 122 -0.52 0.00 5.03
C PRO A 122 -0.78 0.97 6.18
N GLU A 123 -1.83 0.73 6.97
CA GLU A 123 -2.29 1.61 8.07
C GLU A 123 -1.15 2.06 9.01
N ALA A 124 -0.24 1.15 9.33
CA ALA A 124 0.89 1.44 10.24
C ALA A 124 1.91 2.45 9.68
N LEU A 125 1.88 2.76 8.39
CA LEU A 125 2.81 3.69 7.73
C LEU A 125 2.16 5.03 7.37
N GLU A 126 0.85 5.16 7.45
CA GLU A 126 0.10 6.34 6.94
C GLU A 126 0.49 7.64 7.65
N ASP A 127 0.69 7.56 8.98
CA ASP A 127 1.17 8.66 9.81
C ASP A 127 2.70 8.63 10.02
N ASP A 128 3.44 7.77 9.31
CA ASP A 128 4.90 7.70 9.46
C ASP A 128 5.55 8.92 8.81
N ARG A 129 6.20 9.74 9.66
CA ARG A 129 6.90 10.96 9.25
C ARG A 129 7.92 10.77 8.12
N TYR A 130 8.58 9.61 8.03
CA TYR A 130 9.59 9.38 6.98
C TYR A 130 8.93 8.98 5.66
N LEU A 131 7.75 8.36 5.70
CA LEU A 131 6.95 8.16 4.49
C LEU A 131 6.39 9.48 3.99
N GLN A 132 5.90 10.36 4.88
CA GLN A 132 5.44 11.70 4.50
C GLN A 132 6.56 12.49 3.84
N ASP A 133 7.74 12.52 4.46
CA ASP A 133 8.94 13.16 3.88
C ASP A 133 9.33 12.56 2.52
N LEU A 134 9.24 11.23 2.37
CA LEU A 134 9.45 10.57 1.08
C LEU A 134 8.49 11.12 0.02
N LEU A 135 7.18 11.14 0.30
CA LEU A 135 6.15 11.54 -0.66
C LEU A 135 6.17 13.05 -0.95
N GLU A 136 6.55 13.86 0.04
CA GLU A 136 6.51 15.31 -0.04
C GLU A 136 7.77 15.91 -0.65
N ASN A 137 8.96 15.35 -0.41
CA ASN A 137 10.24 16.00 -0.77
C ASN A 137 11.12 15.16 -1.70
N HIS A 138 10.78 13.89 -1.93
CA HIS A 138 11.72 12.93 -2.52
C HIS A 138 11.14 12.08 -3.65
N ALA A 139 9.84 11.80 -3.62
CA ALA A 139 9.15 10.91 -4.53
C ALA A 139 7.73 11.39 -4.83
N HIS A 140 7.62 12.57 -5.44
CA HIS A 140 6.33 13.13 -5.84
C HIS A 140 5.56 12.23 -6.82
N ASP A 141 6.26 11.41 -7.61
CA ASP A 141 5.66 10.42 -8.49
C ASP A 141 4.95 9.31 -7.70
N LEU A 142 5.55 8.82 -6.60
CA LEU A 142 4.88 7.90 -5.68
C LEU A 142 3.65 8.54 -5.01
N ARG A 143 3.72 9.84 -4.69
CA ARG A 143 2.57 10.58 -4.15
C ARG A 143 1.45 10.69 -5.17
N GLY A 144 1.77 11.06 -6.41
CA GLY A 144 0.81 11.12 -7.51
C GLY A 144 0.11 9.78 -7.73
N LEU A 145 0.86 8.68 -7.81
CA LEU A 145 0.29 7.34 -7.95
C LEU A 145 -0.60 6.93 -6.77
N LYS A 146 -0.21 7.28 -5.53
CA LYS A 146 -1.06 7.05 -4.35
C LYS A 146 -2.39 7.79 -4.50
N GLU A 147 -2.35 9.09 -4.80
CA GLU A 147 -3.53 9.95 -4.95
C GLU A 147 -4.42 9.46 -6.11
N ASP A 148 -3.82 9.08 -7.24
CA ASP A 148 -4.54 8.56 -8.42
C ASP A 148 -5.28 7.25 -8.10
N ILE A 149 -4.64 6.30 -7.39
CA ILE A 149 -5.28 5.03 -6.99
C ILE A 149 -6.41 5.29 -5.97
N GLU A 150 -6.23 6.21 -5.03
CA GLU A 150 -7.29 6.59 -4.08
C GLU A 150 -8.49 7.19 -4.83
N GLN A 151 -8.24 8.08 -5.80
CA GLN A 151 -9.30 8.63 -6.64
C GLN A 151 -10.01 7.57 -7.48
N GLN A 152 -9.26 6.65 -8.11
CA GLN A 152 -9.82 5.54 -8.87
C GLN A 152 -10.72 4.66 -7.98
N TYR A 153 -10.33 4.39 -6.73
CA TYR A 153 -11.18 3.67 -5.80
C TYR A 153 -12.48 4.42 -5.49
N GLU A 154 -12.42 5.74 -5.25
CA GLU A 154 -13.63 6.54 -5.03
C GLU A 154 -14.57 6.53 -6.25
N GLU A 155 -14.02 6.55 -7.46
CA GLU A 155 -14.79 6.46 -8.70
C GLU A 155 -15.42 5.08 -8.87
N PHE A 156 -14.68 4.02 -8.57
CA PHE A 156 -15.19 2.65 -8.54
C PHE A 156 -16.33 2.50 -7.53
N ASP A 157 -16.15 3.02 -6.32
CA ASP A 157 -17.18 2.97 -5.27
C ASP A 157 -18.44 3.74 -5.68
N ARG A 158 -18.29 4.91 -6.30
CA ARG A 158 -19.41 5.67 -6.87
C ARG A 158 -20.17 4.89 -7.94
N ALA A 159 -19.47 4.23 -8.87
CA ALA A 159 -20.10 3.41 -9.90
C ALA A 159 -20.83 2.20 -9.29
N ARG A 160 -20.25 1.59 -8.24
CA ARG A 160 -20.85 0.49 -7.48
C ARG A 160 -22.13 0.93 -6.76
N GLU A 161 -22.10 2.05 -6.05
CA GLU A 161 -23.29 2.58 -5.36
C GLU A 161 -24.38 3.00 -6.36
N ALA A 162 -24.02 3.60 -7.50
CA ALA A 162 -24.97 3.91 -8.56
C ALA A 162 -25.66 2.64 -9.11
N PHE A 163 -24.90 1.54 -9.27
CA PHE A 163 -25.47 0.24 -9.62
C PHE A 163 -26.44 -0.25 -8.53
N TYR A 164 -26.07 -0.15 -7.26
CA TYR A 164 -26.91 -0.57 -6.13
C TYR A 164 -28.21 0.22 -6.03
N GLU A 165 -28.17 1.53 -6.27
CA GLU A 165 -29.37 2.38 -6.28
C GLU A 165 -30.30 2.08 -7.46
N ALA A 166 -29.72 1.81 -8.63
CA ALA A 166 -30.49 1.51 -9.84
C ALA A 166 -31.09 0.09 -9.82
N TYR A 167 -30.41 -0.88 -9.20
CA TYR A 167 -30.85 -2.27 -9.18
C TYR A 167 -31.91 -2.49 -8.11
N SER A 168 -33.10 -2.97 -8.50
CA SER A 168 -34.24 -3.19 -7.60
C SER A 168 -34.06 -4.31 -6.58
N GLY A 169 -32.90 -4.97 -6.56
CA GLY A 169 -32.65 -6.14 -5.75
C GLY A 169 -33.31 -7.40 -6.31
N GLY A 170 -33.31 -8.46 -5.50
CA GLY A 170 -33.96 -9.72 -5.86
C GLY A 170 -35.47 -9.71 -5.63
N PRO A 171 -36.23 -10.58 -6.32
CA PRO A 171 -37.64 -10.74 -6.03
C PRO A 171 -37.85 -11.45 -4.69
N THR A 172 -38.82 -10.96 -3.90
CA THR A 172 -39.38 -11.72 -2.78
C THR A 172 -40.41 -12.71 -3.30
N VAL A 173 -40.35 -13.96 -2.84
CA VAL A 173 -41.33 -15.00 -3.18
C VAL A 173 -42.05 -15.41 -1.90
N GLU A 174 -43.37 -15.24 -1.88
CA GLU A 174 -44.23 -15.65 -0.76
C GLU A 174 -45.06 -16.85 -1.21
N THR A 175 -44.99 -17.96 -0.46
CA THR A 175 -45.84 -19.14 -0.63
C THR A 175 -46.66 -19.38 0.63
N GLU A 176 -47.51 -20.41 0.64
CA GLU A 176 -48.28 -20.76 1.84
C GLU A 176 -47.39 -21.31 2.98
N GLU A 177 -46.23 -21.87 2.62
CA GLU A 177 -45.36 -22.65 3.53
C GLU A 177 -44.05 -21.91 3.86
N TYR A 178 -43.50 -21.14 2.92
CA TYR A 178 -42.24 -20.43 3.09
C TYR A 178 -42.23 -19.05 2.42
N THR A 179 -41.28 -18.21 2.83
CA THR A 179 -40.97 -16.94 2.18
C THR A 179 -39.49 -16.91 1.81
N LEU A 180 -39.17 -16.52 0.57
CA LEU A 180 -37.80 -16.25 0.12
C LEU A 180 -37.58 -14.75 0.05
N GLN A 181 -36.56 -14.26 0.75
CA GLN A 181 -36.19 -12.85 0.74
C GLN A 181 -34.74 -12.66 0.28
N PRO A 182 -34.48 -11.70 -0.62
CA PRO A 182 -33.11 -11.35 -0.99
C PRO A 182 -32.41 -10.68 0.19
N ARG A 183 -31.13 -11.01 0.36
CA ARG A 183 -30.24 -10.29 1.29
C ARG A 183 -29.46 -9.22 0.53
N ARG A 184 -28.85 -8.28 1.27
CA ARG A 184 -28.00 -7.22 0.70
C ARG A 184 -26.89 -7.77 -0.21
N ALA A 185 -26.34 -8.93 0.16
CA ALA A 185 -25.29 -9.60 -0.60
C ALA A 185 -25.75 -10.10 -1.99
N PHE A 186 -27.06 -10.21 -2.27
CA PHE A 186 -27.53 -10.57 -3.60
C PHE A 186 -27.22 -9.48 -4.62
N THR A 187 -27.50 -8.21 -4.30
CA THR A 187 -27.19 -7.09 -5.20
C THR A 187 -25.69 -6.99 -5.47
N GLU A 188 -24.86 -7.12 -4.42
CA GLU A 188 -23.40 -7.18 -4.56
C GLU A 188 -22.96 -8.36 -5.45
N TRP A 189 -23.56 -9.53 -5.27
CA TRP A 189 -23.29 -10.70 -6.09
C TRP A 189 -23.61 -10.45 -7.57
N VAL A 190 -24.75 -9.81 -7.88
CA VAL A 190 -25.14 -9.45 -9.25
C VAL A 190 -24.14 -8.44 -9.85
N PHE A 191 -23.77 -7.40 -9.11
CA PHE A 191 -22.77 -6.42 -9.53
C PHE A 191 -21.43 -7.08 -9.90
N LYS A 192 -20.90 -7.94 -9.01
CA LYS A 192 -19.64 -8.65 -9.25
C LYS A 192 -19.70 -9.53 -10.50
N ARG A 193 -20.85 -10.16 -10.80
CA ARG A 193 -21.03 -10.92 -12.05
C ARG A 193 -21.11 -10.02 -13.28
N ALA A 194 -21.74 -8.85 -13.18
CA ALA A 194 -21.79 -7.88 -14.27
C ALA A 194 -20.40 -7.36 -14.65
N VAL A 195 -19.57 -7.02 -13.67
CA VAL A 195 -18.17 -6.62 -13.87
C VAL A 195 -17.37 -7.74 -14.57
N LEU A 196 -17.52 -9.01 -14.14
CA LEU A 196 -16.85 -10.16 -14.79
C LEU A 196 -17.29 -10.36 -16.24
N LEU A 197 -18.57 -10.17 -16.54
CA LEU A 197 -19.10 -10.36 -17.89
C LEU A 197 -18.55 -9.34 -18.86
N ASN A 198 -18.29 -8.10 -18.42
CA ASN A 198 -17.66 -7.08 -19.26
C ASN A 198 -16.20 -7.41 -19.59
N ARG A 199 -15.44 -7.88 -18.60
CA ARG A 199 -14.02 -8.22 -18.76
C ARG A 199 -13.75 -9.50 -19.59
N LYS A 200 -14.79 -10.24 -19.99
CA LYS A 200 -14.67 -11.55 -20.66
C LYS A 200 -15.66 -11.73 -21.82
N GLN A 201 -15.61 -12.90 -22.48
CA GLN A 201 -16.56 -13.25 -23.55
C GLN A 201 -17.97 -13.52 -23.00
N ARG A 202 -18.84 -12.51 -23.12
CA ARG A 202 -20.20 -12.41 -22.54
C ARG A 202 -21.02 -13.71 -22.53
N GLU A 203 -21.30 -14.32 -23.69
CA GLU A 203 -22.22 -15.49 -23.75
C GLU A 203 -21.66 -16.76 -23.10
N ARG A 204 -20.39 -17.08 -23.37
CA ARG A 204 -19.77 -18.28 -22.80
C ARG A 204 -19.62 -18.16 -21.28
N GLU A 205 -19.42 -16.95 -20.79
CA GLU A 205 -19.30 -16.69 -19.35
C GLU A 205 -20.67 -16.68 -18.66
N LYS A 206 -21.75 -16.16 -19.28
CA LYS A 206 -23.11 -16.29 -18.73
C LYS A 206 -23.48 -17.74 -18.46
N GLN A 207 -23.26 -18.64 -19.43
CA GLN A 207 -23.55 -20.06 -19.23
C GLN A 207 -22.71 -20.66 -18.10
N LYS A 208 -21.40 -20.36 -18.04
CA LYS A 208 -20.55 -20.82 -16.93
C LYS A 208 -21.04 -20.33 -15.57
N MET A 209 -21.53 -19.09 -15.48
CA MET A 209 -22.09 -18.54 -14.24
C MET A 209 -23.35 -19.29 -13.82
N LYS A 210 -24.23 -19.62 -14.77
CA LYS A 210 -25.43 -20.44 -14.51
C LYS A 210 -25.07 -21.84 -14.02
N ASP A 211 -24.10 -22.50 -14.65
CA ASP A 211 -23.60 -23.81 -14.23
C ASP A 211 -23.00 -23.75 -12.81
N ILE A 212 -22.31 -22.65 -12.47
CA ILE A 212 -21.77 -22.41 -11.13
C ILE A 212 -22.90 -22.26 -10.10
N VAL A 213 -23.94 -21.48 -10.41
CA VAL A 213 -25.12 -21.33 -9.54
C VAL A 213 -25.75 -22.69 -9.28
N GLU A 214 -26.04 -23.46 -10.33
CA GLU A 214 -26.69 -24.77 -10.22
C GLU A 214 -25.84 -25.76 -9.39
N SER A 215 -24.52 -25.74 -9.55
CA SER A 215 -23.62 -26.67 -8.84
C SER A 215 -23.24 -26.23 -7.42
N ARG A 216 -23.38 -24.94 -7.06
CA ARG A 216 -22.85 -24.38 -5.81
C ARG A 216 -23.87 -23.69 -4.93
N LEU A 217 -25.07 -23.39 -5.42
CA LEU A 217 -26.13 -22.91 -4.57
C LEU A 217 -26.39 -23.94 -3.48
N LYS A 218 -26.18 -23.54 -2.23
CA LYS A 218 -26.38 -24.40 -1.07
C LYS A 218 -27.00 -23.61 0.05
N GLY A 219 -27.99 -24.23 0.70
CA GLY A 219 -28.56 -23.76 1.94
C GLY A 219 -27.69 -24.15 3.14
N THR A 220 -27.60 -23.25 4.11
CA THR A 220 -27.00 -23.47 5.43
C THR A 220 -28.00 -23.07 6.49
N ASN A 221 -28.15 -23.90 7.51
CA ASN A 221 -29.12 -23.63 8.57
C ASN A 221 -28.71 -22.38 9.35
N SER A 222 -29.69 -21.66 9.86
CA SER A 222 -29.47 -20.59 10.82
C SER A 222 -28.68 -21.09 12.05
N ALA A 223 -27.96 -20.17 12.69
CA ALA A 223 -27.26 -20.44 13.93
C ALA A 223 -28.22 -20.69 15.11
N ASP A 224 -29.48 -20.26 14.99
CA ASP A 224 -30.55 -20.58 15.93
C ASP A 224 -31.34 -21.80 15.44
N PRO A 225 -31.27 -22.95 16.14
CA PRO A 225 -31.97 -24.18 15.76
C PRO A 225 -33.50 -24.05 15.72
N ASN A 226 -34.07 -23.00 16.32
CA ASN A 226 -35.52 -22.79 16.36
C ASN A 226 -36.02 -21.70 15.40
N SER A 227 -35.15 -21.13 14.57
CA SER A 227 -35.50 -19.92 13.80
C SER A 227 -36.34 -20.17 12.54
N GLY A 228 -36.63 -21.42 12.15
CA GLY A 228 -37.39 -21.70 10.92
C GLY A 228 -36.74 -21.11 9.66
N GLU A 229 -35.44 -20.79 9.73
CA GLU A 229 -34.70 -20.02 8.73
C GLU A 229 -33.54 -20.82 8.13
N LYS A 230 -33.33 -20.64 6.82
CA LYS A 230 -32.22 -21.22 6.07
C LYS A 230 -31.61 -20.21 5.11
N TYR A 231 -30.28 -20.12 5.10
CA TYR A 231 -29.53 -19.12 4.37
C TYR A 231 -28.82 -19.73 3.17
N TYR A 232 -29.02 -19.16 1.99
CA TYR A 232 -28.51 -19.68 0.72
C TYR A 232 -27.41 -18.79 0.16
N SER A 233 -26.34 -19.40 -0.34
CA SER A 233 -25.23 -18.68 -0.99
C SER A 233 -24.94 -19.28 -2.36
N ALA A 234 -24.81 -18.41 -3.36
CA ALA A 234 -24.36 -18.75 -4.72
C ALA A 234 -22.92 -18.29 -4.97
N SER A 235 -22.09 -18.18 -3.92
CA SER A 235 -20.73 -17.65 -4.08
C SER A 235 -19.85 -18.63 -4.84
N GLY A 236 -19.31 -18.16 -5.96
CA GLY A 236 -18.35 -18.88 -6.78
C GLY A 236 -16.98 -18.31 -6.53
N VAL A 237 -16.10 -19.16 -5.97
CA VAL A 237 -14.73 -18.93 -5.45
C VAL A 237 -14.80 -18.79 -3.93
N GLU A 238 -14.30 -19.83 -3.26
CA GLU A 238 -14.23 -20.04 -1.79
C GLU A 238 -15.52 -20.44 -1.06
N ASP A 239 -15.36 -21.46 -0.22
CA ASP A 239 -16.41 -22.13 0.55
C ASP A 239 -17.01 -21.12 1.55
N ARG A 240 -18.29 -20.75 1.33
CA ARG A 240 -19.13 -19.82 2.14
C ARG A 240 -18.87 -18.31 1.95
N GLY A 241 -19.15 -17.81 0.75
CA GLY A 241 -19.46 -16.38 0.60
C GLY A 241 -20.78 -15.99 1.28
N PRO A 242 -21.05 -14.69 1.47
CA PRO A 242 -22.23 -14.20 2.18
C PRO A 242 -23.52 -14.74 1.56
N ALA A 243 -24.51 -15.04 2.40
CA ALA A 243 -25.80 -15.55 1.94
C ALA A 243 -26.52 -14.51 1.08
N THR A 244 -26.89 -14.90 -0.14
CA THR A 244 -27.64 -14.07 -1.09
C THR A 244 -29.13 -14.10 -0.81
N TYR A 245 -29.66 -15.22 -0.31
CA TYR A 245 -31.08 -15.37 0.04
C TYR A 245 -31.27 -15.98 1.42
N GLU A 246 -32.44 -15.71 1.97
CA GLU A 246 -32.97 -16.28 3.19
C GLU A 246 -34.34 -16.89 2.89
N ALA A 247 -34.53 -18.13 3.33
CA ALA A 247 -35.82 -18.80 3.36
C ALA A 247 -36.32 -18.86 4.79
N SER A 248 -37.56 -18.43 5.03
CA SER A 248 -38.19 -18.45 6.35
C SER A 248 -39.53 -19.18 6.28
N ALA A 249 -39.76 -20.14 7.18
CA ALA A 249 -41.04 -20.83 7.28
C ALA A 249 -42.15 -19.88 7.73
N VAL A 250 -43.31 -19.94 7.09
CA VAL A 250 -44.47 -19.12 7.48
C VAL A 250 -45.01 -19.54 8.84
N SER A 251 -44.96 -20.84 9.15
CA SER A 251 -45.34 -21.40 10.45
C SER A 251 -44.33 -21.10 11.57
N GLY A 252 -43.09 -20.77 11.19
CA GLY A 252 -41.92 -20.73 12.07
C GLY A 252 -41.31 -22.10 12.38
N ASP A 253 -41.85 -23.18 11.80
CA ASP A 253 -41.30 -24.53 11.91
C ASP A 253 -40.27 -24.78 10.80
N TYR A 254 -39.08 -25.24 11.19
CA TYR A 254 -38.02 -25.53 10.24
C TYR A 254 -38.36 -26.72 9.33
N ASP A 255 -39.22 -27.64 9.81
CA ASP A 255 -39.63 -28.82 9.04
C ASP A 255 -40.29 -28.40 7.70
N ASP A 256 -41.01 -27.27 7.66
CA ASP A 256 -41.62 -26.74 6.43
C ASP A 256 -40.57 -26.33 5.38
N ILE A 257 -39.37 -25.91 5.80
CA ILE A 257 -38.25 -25.60 4.89
C ILE A 257 -37.57 -26.87 4.40
N GLU A 258 -37.45 -27.90 5.25
CA GLU A 258 -36.85 -29.19 4.87
C GLU A 258 -37.74 -29.95 3.88
N GLU A 259 -39.06 -29.96 4.10
CA GLU A 259 -40.02 -30.58 3.18
C GLU A 259 -40.05 -29.93 1.79
N ASN A 260 -39.72 -28.64 1.71
CA ASN A 260 -39.73 -27.85 0.46
C ASN A 260 -38.33 -27.57 -0.12
N GLU A 261 -37.27 -28.22 0.38
CA GLU A 261 -35.89 -27.89 0.01
C GLU A 261 -35.64 -27.94 -1.51
N GLU A 262 -36.12 -28.98 -2.20
CA GLU A 262 -35.93 -29.13 -3.64
C GLU A 262 -36.64 -28.02 -4.45
N GLU A 263 -37.83 -27.60 -4.00
CA GLU A 263 -38.58 -26.50 -4.63
C GLU A 263 -37.86 -25.17 -4.41
N ILE A 264 -37.41 -24.91 -3.17
CA ILE A 264 -36.67 -23.69 -2.80
C ILE A 264 -35.38 -23.60 -3.63
N ASP A 265 -34.61 -24.68 -3.72
CA ASP A 265 -33.37 -24.74 -4.51
C ASP A 265 -33.65 -24.43 -5.99
N SER A 266 -34.66 -25.09 -6.58
CA SER A 266 -35.03 -24.86 -7.97
C SER A 266 -35.45 -23.41 -8.22
N ARG A 267 -36.24 -22.82 -7.30
CA ARG A 267 -36.70 -21.44 -7.40
C ARG A 267 -35.56 -20.45 -7.28
N LEU A 268 -34.63 -20.68 -6.35
CA LEU A 268 -33.45 -19.84 -6.17
C LEU A 268 -32.50 -19.91 -7.37
N VAL A 269 -32.32 -21.10 -7.99
CA VAL A 269 -31.56 -21.23 -9.24
C VAL A 269 -32.19 -20.38 -10.34
N GLU A 270 -33.51 -20.48 -10.52
CA GLU A 270 -34.24 -19.68 -11.53
C GLU A 270 -34.07 -18.18 -11.29
N ILE A 271 -34.18 -17.72 -10.04
CA ILE A 271 -33.98 -16.31 -9.68
C ILE A 271 -32.57 -15.83 -10.04
N HIS A 272 -31.53 -16.60 -9.70
CA HIS A 272 -30.15 -16.23 -10.04
C HIS A 272 -29.89 -16.30 -11.54
N TRP A 273 -30.49 -17.24 -12.26
CA TRP A 273 -30.40 -17.31 -13.73
C TRP A 273 -31.04 -16.11 -14.40
N ASN A 274 -32.23 -15.71 -13.95
CA ASN A 274 -32.91 -14.52 -14.47
C ASN A 274 -32.06 -13.28 -14.23
N ALA A 275 -31.48 -13.13 -13.04
CA ALA A 275 -30.54 -12.04 -12.76
C ALA A 275 -29.32 -12.07 -13.72
N ILE A 276 -28.72 -13.24 -13.97
CA ILE A 276 -27.61 -13.37 -14.95
C ILE A 276 -28.05 -12.99 -16.37
N ASP A 277 -29.27 -13.36 -16.77
CA ASP A 277 -29.78 -13.05 -18.10
C ASP A 277 -30.04 -11.56 -18.27
N GLU A 278 -30.57 -10.90 -17.23
CA GLU A 278 -30.78 -9.45 -17.18
C GLU A 278 -29.47 -8.65 -17.17
N ILE A 279 -28.37 -9.22 -16.68
CA ILE A 279 -27.06 -8.57 -16.77
C ILE A 279 -26.66 -8.42 -18.25
N GLY A 280 -26.44 -7.18 -18.70
CA GLY A 280 -25.87 -6.90 -20.01
C GLY A 280 -26.68 -5.96 -20.88
N ASP A 281 -27.93 -5.68 -20.53
CA ASP A 281 -28.81 -4.82 -21.32
C ASP A 281 -29.32 -3.65 -20.47
N GLY A 282 -29.09 -2.41 -20.93
CA GLY A 282 -29.60 -1.18 -20.30
C GLY A 282 -28.63 -0.46 -19.36
N GLU A 283 -29.12 0.61 -18.74
CA GLU A 283 -28.35 1.56 -17.91
C GLU A 283 -27.63 0.88 -16.72
N LEU A 284 -28.20 -0.20 -16.18
CA LEU A 284 -27.58 -1.01 -15.12
C LEU A 284 -26.23 -1.60 -15.53
N TYR A 285 -26.11 -2.04 -16.78
CA TYR A 285 -24.87 -2.64 -17.26
C TYR A 285 -23.79 -1.58 -17.48
N ASP A 286 -24.17 -0.34 -17.83
CA ASP A 286 -23.22 0.75 -18.06
C ASP A 286 -22.41 1.08 -16.80
N HIS A 287 -23.05 1.10 -15.62
CA HIS A 287 -22.34 1.26 -14.35
C HIS A 287 -21.35 0.12 -14.04
N ALA A 288 -21.71 -1.12 -14.41
CA ALA A 288 -20.80 -2.26 -14.25
C ALA A 288 -19.62 -2.23 -15.25
N VAL A 289 -19.85 -1.70 -16.46
CA VAL A 289 -18.80 -1.46 -17.46
C VAL A 289 -17.85 -0.38 -16.98
N GLU A 290 -18.37 0.74 -16.49
CA GLU A 290 -17.59 1.83 -15.90
C GLU A 290 -16.71 1.32 -14.75
N ALA A 291 -17.30 0.61 -13.79
CA ALA A 291 -16.56 0.00 -12.69
C ALA A 291 -15.46 -0.97 -13.19
N ALA A 292 -15.75 -1.79 -14.20
CA ALA A 292 -14.77 -2.71 -14.78
C ALA A 292 -13.58 -1.98 -15.41
N CYS A 293 -13.82 -0.88 -16.14
CA CYS A 293 -12.77 -0.05 -16.73
C CYS A 293 -11.90 0.60 -15.65
N ILE A 294 -12.51 1.16 -14.61
CA ILE A 294 -11.78 1.76 -13.48
C ILE A 294 -10.90 0.72 -12.78
N LEU A 295 -11.41 -0.51 -12.59
CA LEU A 295 -10.60 -1.59 -12.03
C LEU A 295 -9.42 -1.98 -12.96
N ASP A 296 -9.57 -1.91 -14.27
CA ASP A 296 -8.47 -2.21 -15.20
C ASP A 296 -7.38 -1.12 -15.11
N GLU A 297 -7.80 0.15 -15.12
CA GLU A 297 -6.90 1.30 -14.95
C GLU A 297 -6.18 1.26 -13.59
N MET A 298 -6.91 0.92 -12.53
CA MET A 298 -6.32 0.84 -11.19
C MET A 298 -5.34 -0.33 -11.05
N ALA A 299 -5.57 -1.45 -11.74
CA ALA A 299 -4.59 -2.54 -11.79
C ALA A 299 -3.28 -2.09 -12.46
N GLU A 300 -3.37 -1.29 -13.53
CA GLU A 300 -2.20 -0.69 -14.18
C GLU A 300 -1.48 0.29 -13.23
N SER A 301 -2.21 1.17 -12.54
CA SER A 301 -1.64 2.12 -11.58
C SER A 301 -0.96 1.43 -10.39
N VAL A 302 -1.53 0.33 -9.87
CA VAL A 302 -0.92 -0.47 -8.79
C VAL A 302 0.38 -1.15 -9.26
N GLU A 303 0.41 -1.69 -10.48
CA GLU A 303 1.64 -2.26 -11.06
C GLU A 303 2.70 -1.19 -11.33
N GLU A 304 2.30 0.02 -11.75
CA GLU A 304 3.22 1.15 -11.89
C GLU A 304 3.78 1.57 -10.52
N LEU A 305 2.94 1.65 -9.49
CA LEU A 305 3.38 1.92 -8.12
C LEU A 305 4.39 0.87 -7.64
N LYS A 306 4.11 -0.42 -7.88
CA LYS A 306 5.04 -1.52 -7.57
C LYS A 306 6.40 -1.31 -8.24
N ALA A 307 6.41 -1.02 -9.54
CA ALA A 307 7.64 -0.77 -10.29
C ALA A 307 8.42 0.46 -9.76
N LYS A 308 7.71 1.54 -9.43
CA LYS A 308 8.30 2.77 -8.90
C LYS A 308 8.88 2.60 -7.51
N LEU A 309 8.25 1.82 -6.64
CA LEU A 309 8.81 1.49 -5.33
C LEU A 309 10.14 0.74 -5.47
N VAL A 310 10.25 -0.20 -6.41
CA VAL A 310 11.52 -0.91 -6.70
C VAL A 310 12.58 0.06 -7.24
N GLU A 311 12.22 1.00 -8.11
CA GLU A 311 13.14 2.03 -8.64
C GLU A 311 13.74 2.89 -7.51
N HIS A 312 12.88 3.42 -6.64
CA HIS A 312 13.27 4.28 -5.51
C HIS A 312 14.08 3.52 -4.45
N GLU A 313 13.83 2.23 -4.27
CA GLU A 313 14.63 1.39 -3.37
C GLU A 313 16.06 1.19 -3.91
N GLY A 314 16.17 0.88 -5.21
CA GLY A 314 17.43 0.60 -5.89
C GLY A 314 18.33 1.85 -6.07
N HIS A 315 17.76 3.02 -6.37
CA HIS A 315 18.51 4.23 -6.73
C HIS A 315 18.04 5.47 -5.94
N PRO A 316 18.43 5.62 -4.66
CA PRO A 316 18.09 6.83 -3.90
C PRO A 316 18.95 7.99 -4.40
N ILE A 317 18.41 8.81 -5.31
CA ILE A 317 18.98 10.12 -5.60
C ILE A 317 18.08 11.17 -4.96
N TYR A 318 18.16 11.27 -3.64
CA TYR A 318 17.48 12.33 -2.88
C TYR A 318 18.27 13.63 -3.06
N LEU A 319 17.91 14.39 -4.10
CA LEU A 319 18.59 15.62 -4.54
C LEU A 319 18.19 16.86 -3.73
N GLU A 320 17.07 16.80 -3.00
CA GLU A 320 16.52 17.94 -2.29
C GLU A 320 17.06 18.03 -0.86
N ASP A 321 17.23 19.27 -0.37
CA ASP A 321 17.65 19.57 0.99
C ASP A 321 16.53 19.15 1.95
N CYS A 322 16.66 17.94 2.49
CA CYS A 322 15.81 17.41 3.55
C CYS A 322 15.90 18.31 4.80
N GLU A 323 14.77 18.89 5.22
CA GLU A 323 14.65 19.79 6.39
C GLU A 323 15.21 19.13 7.68
N TYR A 324 15.15 17.79 7.75
CA TYR A 324 15.66 17.01 8.89
C TYR A 324 17.19 16.90 8.94
N LEU A 325 17.91 17.17 7.86
CA LEU A 325 19.38 17.27 7.89
C LEU A 325 19.83 18.55 8.61
N GLU A 326 18.99 19.58 8.68
CA GLU A 326 19.28 20.83 9.39
C GLU A 326 19.13 20.68 10.92
N GLU A 327 18.20 19.85 11.40
CA GLU A 327 17.99 19.65 12.86
C GLU A 327 19.11 18.84 13.54
N VAL A 328 19.73 17.90 12.83
CA VAL A 328 20.81 17.04 13.38
C VAL A 328 22.18 17.75 13.37
N THR A 329 22.29 18.88 12.66
CA THR A 329 23.55 19.61 12.47
C THR A 329 23.71 20.85 13.37
N LEU A 330 22.73 21.13 14.24
CA LEU A 330 22.75 22.18 15.28
C LEU A 330 23.19 21.66 16.66
#